data_AF-A0A645CT41-F1
#
_entry.id   AF-A0A645CT41-F1
#
_cell.length_a   1.000
_cell.length_b   1.000
_cell.length_c   1.000
_cell.angle_alpha   90.00
_cell.angle_beta   90.00
_cell.angle_gamma   90.00
#
_symmetry.space_group_name_H-M   'P 1'
#
loop_
_entity.id
_entity.type
_entity.pdbx_description
1 polymer ?
#
loop_
_entity_poly.entity_id
_entity_poly.type
_entity_poly.pdbx_seq_one_letter_code
_entity_poly.pdbx_strand_id
1 'polypeptide(L)'
;MLTFKSIELKDKDIINPYLRQQNYRASDLCFANLYCWGEKFDTQFAVTPDWLFIRFKDNNGRNSYLKPVGMGDLREASRLSRKIIHHSPLLSK
;
A
#
# COMPACT_ATOMS: atom_id res chain seq x y z
N MET A 1 -15.18 1.46 -3.55
CA MET A 1 -14.10 2.40 -3.14
C MET A 1 -13.13 1.61 -2.27
N LEU A 2 -11.81 1.75 -2.46
CA LEU A 2 -10.83 1.01 -1.65
C LEU A 2 -10.77 1.62 -0.25
N THR A 3 -11.00 0.79 0.77
CA THR A 3 -10.94 1.21 2.16
C THR A 3 -9.55 0.91 2.70
N PHE A 4 -8.79 1.96 2.99
CA PHE A 4 -7.50 1.84 3.66
C PHE A 4 -7.71 1.69 5.15
N LYS A 5 -7.04 0.72 5.75
CA LYS A 5 -6.96 0.56 7.21
C LYS A 5 -5.51 0.52 7.66
N SER A 6 -5.25 0.92 8.90
CA SER A 6 -3.93 0.82 9.52
C SER A 6 -3.47 -0.64 9.57
N ILE A 7 -2.17 -0.84 9.37
CA ILE A 7 -1.57 -2.17 9.42
C ILE A 7 -1.50 -2.67 10.87
N GLU A 8 -1.96 -3.90 11.10
CA GLU A 8 -1.84 -4.58 12.39
C GLU A 8 -1.08 -5.90 12.24
N LEU A 9 -0.58 -6.45 13.35
CA LEU A 9 0.17 -7.71 13.34
C LEU A 9 -0.63 -8.88 12.72
N LYS A 10 -1.94 -8.92 12.97
CA LYS A 10 -2.86 -9.93 12.44
C LYS A 10 -3.01 -9.89 10.91
N ASP A 11 -2.64 -8.77 10.28
CA ASP A 11 -2.76 -8.59 8.83
C ASP A 11 -1.61 -9.24 8.06
N LYS A 12 -0.63 -9.83 8.77
CA LYS A 12 0.50 -10.53 8.18
C LYS A 12 0.09 -11.59 7.17
N ASP A 13 -0.95 -12.36 7.48
CA ASP A 13 -1.39 -13.46 6.63
C ASP A 13 -2.18 -12.96 5.41
N ILE A 14 -2.73 -11.76 5.48
CA ILE A 14 -3.40 -11.09 4.36
C ILE A 14 -2.36 -10.48 3.41
N ILE A 15 -1.30 -9.86 3.95
CA ILE A 15 -0.32 -9.08 3.17
C ILE A 15 0.77 -9.97 2.55
N ASN A 16 1.28 -10.95 3.29
CA ASN A 16 2.41 -11.77 2.85
C ASN A 16 2.21 -12.50 1.51
N PRO A 17 1.02 -13.03 1.16
CA PRO A 17 0.81 -13.65 -0.14
C PRO A 17 1.17 -12.72 -1.30
N TYR A 18 0.78 -11.44 -1.23
CA TYR A 18 1.11 -10.44 -2.26
C TYR A 18 2.62 -10.15 -2.30
N LEU A 19 3.25 -9.95 -1.13
CA LEU A 19 4.68 -9.62 -1.04
C LEU A 19 5.57 -10.77 -1.55
N ARG A 20 5.23 -12.03 -1.24
CA ARG A 20 6.00 -13.21 -1.64
C ARG A 20 5.95 -13.50 -3.14
N GLN A 21 4.95 -12.99 -3.85
CA GLN A 21 4.82 -13.16 -5.30
C GLN A 21 5.78 -12.24 -6.08
N GLN A 22 6.45 -11.30 -5.41
CA GLN A 22 7.33 -10.35 -6.06
C GLN A 22 8.79 -10.81 -6.04
N ASN A 23 9.49 -10.55 -7.14
CA ASN A 23 10.94 -10.70 -7.22
C ASN A 23 11.72 -9.44 -6.79
N TYR A 24 11.02 -8.42 -6.27
CA TYR A 24 11.64 -7.20 -5.78
C TYR A 24 12.26 -7.44 -4.41
N ARG A 25 13.51 -7.01 -4.23
CA ARG A 25 14.27 -7.17 -2.98
C ARG A 25 14.37 -5.87 -2.17
N ALA A 26 13.43 -4.94 -2.39
CA ALA A 26 13.33 -3.73 -1.60
C ALA A 26 12.92 -4.08 -0.17
N SER A 27 13.64 -3.57 0.82
CA SER A 27 13.36 -3.82 2.24
C SER A 27 11.96 -3.36 2.63
N ASP A 28 11.44 -2.32 2.00
CA ASP A 28 10.10 -1.77 2.26
C ASP A 28 8.96 -2.73 1.86
N LEU A 29 9.27 -3.76 1.05
CA LEU A 29 8.31 -4.79 0.63
C LEU A 29 8.39 -6.06 1.48
N CYS A 30 8.71 -5.92 2.77
CA CYS A 30 8.56 -6.98 3.74
C CYS A 30 7.60 -6.55 4.87
N PHE A 31 6.79 -7.50 5.36
CA PHE A 31 5.78 -7.20 6.36
C PHE A 31 6.39 -6.61 7.66
N ALA A 32 7.56 -7.11 8.07
CA ALA A 32 8.22 -6.63 9.28
C ALA A 32 8.53 -5.13 9.20
N ASN A 33 9.06 -4.65 8.07
CA ASN A 33 9.34 -3.23 7.89
C ASN A 33 8.04 -2.41 7.82
N LEU A 34 7.05 -2.85 7.05
CA LEU A 34 5.76 -2.15 6.96
C LEU A 34 5.10 -2.00 8.34
N TYR A 35 5.17 -3.03 9.18
CA TYR A 35 4.60 -3.02 10.52
C TYR A 35 5.43 -2.18 11.49
N CYS A 36 6.75 -2.40 11.59
CA CYS A 36 7.61 -1.69 12.53
C CYS A 36 7.66 -0.18 12.28
N TRP A 37 7.61 0.24 11.01
CA TRP A 37 7.55 1.65 10.65
C TRP A 37 6.11 2.20 10.58
N GLY A 38 5.11 1.33 10.78
CA GLY A 38 3.72 1.66 10.54
C GLY A 38 3.18 2.74 11.45
N GLU A 39 3.59 2.74 12.71
CA GLU A 39 3.21 3.79 13.68
C GLU A 39 3.79 5.16 13.27
N LYS A 40 5.08 5.21 12.92
CA LYS A 40 5.76 6.46 12.56
C LYS A 40 5.15 7.11 11.31
N PHE A 41 4.84 6.31 10.30
CA PHE A 41 4.38 6.82 9.00
C PHE A 41 2.89 6.62 8.76
N ASP A 42 2.08 6.31 9.78
CA ASP A 42 0.64 6.00 9.62
C ASP A 42 0.40 5.06 8.40
N THR A 43 1.11 3.93 8.41
CA THR A 43 1.09 2.99 7.28
C THR A 43 -0.24 2.26 7.25
N GLN A 44 -0.88 2.32 6.10
CA GLN A 44 -2.19 1.78 5.84
C GLN A 44 -2.15 0.94 4.57
N PHE A 45 -3.05 -0.03 4.49
CA PHE A 45 -3.16 -0.87 3.32
C PHE A 45 -4.62 -1.08 2.89
N ALA A 46 -4.77 -1.42 1.62
CA ALA A 46 -6.02 -1.89 1.04
C ALA A 46 -5.70 -3.02 0.07
N VAL A 47 -6.61 -3.99 -0.05
CA VAL A 47 -6.46 -5.13 -0.96
C VAL A 47 -7.65 -5.23 -1.91
N THR A 48 -7.37 -5.65 -3.14
CA THR A 48 -8.31 -6.31 -4.05
C THR A 48 -7.89 -7.77 -4.19
N PRO A 49 -8.67 -8.65 -4.84
CA PRO A 49 -8.23 -10.03 -5.11
C PRO A 49 -6.84 -10.11 -5.78
N ASP A 50 -6.51 -9.14 -6.64
CA ASP A 50 -5.28 -9.17 -7.44
C ASP A 50 -4.17 -8.23 -6.95
N TRP A 51 -4.47 -7.26 -6.08
CA TRP A 51 -3.57 -6.15 -5.76
C TRP A 51 -3.55 -5.79 -4.27
N LEU A 52 -2.34 -5.55 -3.77
CA LEU A 52 -2.04 -4.87 -2.52
C LEU A 52 -1.62 -3.42 -2.80
N PHE A 53 -2.25 -2.50 -2.08
CA PHE A 53 -1.90 -1.08 -2.08
C PHE A 53 -1.42 -0.69 -0.69
N ILE A 54 -0.28 0.00 -0.63
CA ILE A 54 0.27 0.56 0.62
C ILE A 54 0.29 2.08 0.51
N ARG A 55 -0.27 2.74 1.53
CA ARG A 55 -0.24 4.19 1.74
C ARG A 55 0.50 4.48 3.04
N PHE A 56 1.27 5.56 3.05
CA PHE A 56 1.96 6.04 4.25
C PHE A 56 2.08 7.57 4.19
N LYS A 57 2.45 8.18 5.31
CA LYS A 57 2.79 9.59 5.44
C LYS A 57 4.27 9.77 5.19
N ASP A 58 4.64 10.63 4.27
CA ASP A 58 6.04 11.02 4.10
C ASP A 58 6.51 11.92 5.25
N ASN A 59 7.80 12.31 5.24
CA ASN A 59 8.36 13.20 6.26
C ASN A 59 7.70 14.59 6.30
N ASN A 60 6.90 14.95 5.29
CA ASN A 60 6.14 16.19 5.21
C ASN A 60 4.66 15.99 5.56
N GLY A 61 4.27 14.80 6.05
CA GLY A 61 2.89 14.45 6.41
C GLY A 61 1.95 14.22 5.21
N ARG A 62 2.47 14.13 3.99
CA ARG A 62 1.67 13.93 2.77
C ARG A 62 1.43 12.45 2.54
N ASN A 63 0.28 12.13 1.93
CA ASN A 63 0.01 10.77 1.49
C ASN A 63 0.95 10.38 0.35
N SER A 64 1.80 9.40 0.62
CA SER A 64 2.65 8.72 -0.34
C SER A 64 2.24 7.26 -0.48
N TYR A 65 2.59 6.65 -1.60
CA TYR A 65 2.17 5.30 -1.94
C TYR A 65 3.35 4.50 -2.46
N LEU A 66 3.44 3.24 -2.05
CA LEU A 66 4.35 2.32 -2.71
C LEU A 66 3.76 1.89 -4.06
N LYS A 67 4.62 1.35 -4.92
CA LYS A 67 4.16 0.67 -6.13
C LYS A 67 3.16 -0.44 -5.74
N PRO A 68 2.01 -0.57 -6.42
CA PRO A 68 1.08 -1.67 -6.19
C PRO A 68 1.77 -3.02 -6.39
N VAL A 69 1.42 -3.98 -5.54
CA VAL A 69 2.01 -5.31 -5.51
C VAL A 69 0.93 -6.34 -5.84
N GLY A 70 1.16 -7.21 -6.81
CA GLY A 70 0.14 -8.14 -7.27
C GLY A 70 0.49 -8.81 -8.60
N MET A 71 -0.45 -9.59 -9.14
CA MET A 71 -0.29 -10.40 -10.36
C MET A 71 -1.27 -10.02 -11.49
N GLY A 72 -2.07 -8.95 -11.32
CA GLY A 72 -3.03 -8.51 -12.33
C GLY A 72 -2.39 -7.73 -13.50
N ASP A 73 -3.24 -7.20 -14.40
CA ASP A 73 -2.79 -6.30 -15.48
C ASP A 73 -2.26 -4.97 -14.91
N LEU A 74 -1.01 -4.63 -15.23
CA LEU A 74 -0.36 -3.38 -14.82
C LEU A 74 -1.12 -2.12 -15.25
N ARG A 75 -1.89 -2.17 -16.34
CA ARG A 75 -2.79 -1.07 -16.75
C ARG A 75 -3.91 -0.86 -15.74
N GLU A 76 -4.45 -1.95 -15.21
CA GLU A 76 -5.46 -1.92 -14.15
C GLU A 76 -4.89 -1.37 -12.85
N ALA A 77 -3.69 -1.82 -12.45
CA ALA A 77 -2.99 -1.24 -11.30
C ALA A 77 -2.78 0.27 -11.46
N SER A 78 -2.32 0.71 -12.63
CA SER A 78 -2.10 2.13 -12.92
C SER A 78 -3.38 2.95 -12.84
N ARG A 79 -4.50 2.39 -13.35
CA ARG A 79 -5.82 3.01 -13.28
C ARG A 79 -6.34 3.11 -11.84
N LEU A 80 -6.17 2.03 -11.05
CA LEU A 80 -6.56 2.00 -9.64
C LEU A 80 -5.74 2.98 -8.81
N SER A 81 -4.41 3.03 -9.01
CA SER A 81 -3.53 4.01 -8.36
C SER A 81 -3.97 5.44 -8.62
N ARG A 82 -4.30 5.80 -9.87
CA ARG A 82 -4.84 7.14 -10.18
C ARG A 82 -6.12 7.44 -9.40
N LYS A 83 -7.05 6.48 -9.32
CA LYS A 83 -8.29 6.66 -8.55
C LYS A 83 -8.01 6.87 -7.07
N ILE A 84 -7.10 6.09 -6.49
CA ILE A 84 -6.71 6.20 -5.08
C ILE A 84 -6.06 7.56 -4.78
N ILE A 85 -5.16 8.01 -5.65
CA ILE A 85 -4.44 9.28 -5.48
C ILE A 85 -5.39 10.48 -5.64
N HIS A 86 -6.18 10.52 -6.72
CA HIS A 86 -7.03 11.67 -7.03
C HIS A 86 -8.30 11.78 -6.17
N HIS A 87 -8.76 10.69 -5.53
CA HIS A 87 -9.85 10.75 -4.54
C HIS A 87 -9.35 10.98 -3.11
N SER A 88 -8.05 11.25 -2.92
CA SER A 88 -7.53 11.70 -1.62
C SER A 88 -7.88 13.18 -1.44
N PRO A 89 -8.67 13.58 -0.43
CA PRO A 89 -9.20 14.95 -0.26
C PRO A 89 -8.15 16.04 0.05
N LEU A 90 -6.86 15.72 -0.07
CA LEU A 90 -5.73 16.59 0.26
C LEU A 90 -5.01 17.16 -0.97
N LEU A 91 -5.45 16.84 -2.19
CA LEU A 91 -4.86 17.38 -3.43
C LEU A 91 -5.67 18.52 -4.06
N SER A 92 -6.73 18.99 -3.39
CA SER A 92 -7.38 20.27 -3.70
C SER A 92 -6.92 21.33 -2.71
N LYS A 93 -5.73 21.88 -2.93
CA LYS A 93 -5.31 23.23 -2.52
C LYS A 93 -4.07 23.63 -3.29
#